data_AF-A0A7J9L015-F1
#
_entry.id   AF-A0A7J9L015-F1
#
_cell.length_a   1.000
_cell.length_b   1.000
_cell.length_c   1.000
_cell.angle_alpha   90.00
_cell.angle_beta   90.00
_cell.angle_gamma   90.00
#
_symmetry.space_group_name_H-M   'P 1'
#
loop_
_entity.id
_entity.type
_entity.pdbx_description
1 polymer ?
#
loop_
_entity_poly.entity_id
_entity_poly.type
_entity_poly.pdbx_seq_one_letter_code
_entity_poly.pdbx_strand_id
1 'polypeptide(L)' 'MESFSTEDLSTIGGIATVSLLHSFIPTHWLPFSIVGRAQKRWAQSFS' A
#
# COMPACT_ATOMS: atom_id res chain seq x y z
N MET A 1 -0.98 -31.92 -4.09
CA MET A 1 -1.56 -30.64 -3.64
C MET A 1 -0.98 -30.38 -2.27
N GLU A 2 0.06 -29.56 -2.19
CA GLU A 2 0.62 -29.13 -0.91
C GLU A 2 -0.50 -28.53 -0.05
N SER A 3 -0.79 -29.18 1.07
CA SER A 3 -1.72 -28.67 2.07
C SER A 3 -1.11 -27.42 2.68
N PHE A 4 -1.62 -26.25 2.32
CA PHE A 4 -1.28 -25.00 3.01
C PHE A 4 -1.53 -25.20 4.51
N SER A 5 -0.47 -25.20 5.31
CA SER A 5 -0.59 -25.40 6.76
C SER A 5 -1.38 -24.23 7.36
N THR A 6 -2.16 -24.48 8.41
CA THR A 6 -2.87 -23.41 9.14
C THR A 6 -1.91 -22.32 9.63
N GLU A 7 -0.65 -22.69 9.89
CA GLU A 7 0.43 -21.78 10.25
C GLU A 7 0.84 -20.86 9.08
N ASP A 8 0.85 -21.37 7.85
CA ASP A 8 1.14 -20.56 6.64
C ASP A 8 0.03 -19.55 6.39
N LEU A 9 -1.25 -19.97 6.54
CA LEU A 9 -2.40 -19.08 6.41
C LEU A 9 -2.44 -18.03 7.53
N SER A 10 -2.07 -18.40 8.76
CA SER A 10 -1.98 -17.46 9.89
C SER A 10 -0.86 -16.44 9.67
N THR A 11 0.28 -16.88 9.12
CA THR A 11 1.42 -16.01 8.78
C THR A 11 1.08 -15.08 7.62
N ILE A 12 0.47 -15.59 6.54
CA ILE A 12 0.02 -14.80 5.40
C ILE A 12 -1.06 -13.80 5.83
N GLY A 13 -2.02 -14.23 6.67
CA GLY A 13 -3.05 -13.36 7.23
C GLY A 13 -2.47 -12.26 8.10
N GLY A 14 -1.51 -12.59 8.98
CA GLY A 14 -0.78 -11.63 9.79
C GLY A 14 -0.04 -10.60 8.94
N ILE A 15 0.65 -11.03 7.88
CA ILE A 15 1.34 -10.14 6.93
C ILE A 15 0.34 -9.26 6.18
N ALA A 16 -0.80 -9.80 5.74
CA ALA A 16 -1.82 -9.03 5.06
C ALA A 16 -2.40 -7.94 5.97
N THR A 17 -2.74 -8.27 7.22
CA THR A 17 -3.27 -7.31 8.20
C THR A 17 -2.22 -6.26 8.58
N VAL A 18 -0.97 -6.66 8.86
CA VAL A 18 0.13 -5.72 9.15
C VAL A 18 0.40 -4.82 7.95
N SER A 19 0.41 -5.36 6.72
CA SER A 19 0.61 -4.56 5.50
C SER A 19 -0.52 -3.57 5.26
N LEU A 20 -1.77 -3.96 5.54
CA LEU A 20 -2.93 -3.07 5.46
C LEU A 20 -2.87 -1.97 6.53
N LEU A 21 -2.51 -2.31 7.77
CA LEU A 21 -2.30 -1.36 8.87
C LEU A 21 -1.16 -0.39 8.57
N HIS A 22 -0.01 -0.90 8.11
CA HIS A 22 1.10 -0.09 7.66
C HIS A 22 0.71 0.77 6.47
N SER A 23 -0.19 0.27 5.62
CA SER A 23 -0.80 1.01 4.52
C SER A 23 -1.90 1.97 4.95
N PHE A 24 -2.35 1.98 6.21
CA PHE A 24 -3.42 2.88 6.70
C PHE A 24 -2.86 4.07 7.49
N ILE A 25 -1.64 3.96 8.00
CA ILE A 25 -0.97 5.03 8.75
C ILE A 25 -0.56 6.15 7.77
N PRO A 26 -0.92 7.42 7.99
CA PRO A 26 -0.84 8.49 6.98
C PRO A 26 0.58 8.89 6.53
N THR A 27 1.66 8.25 7.02
CA THR A 27 3.05 8.60 6.75
C THR A 27 3.54 8.26 5.34
N HIS A 28 3.01 7.24 4.67
CA HIS A 28 3.29 6.93 3.25
C HIS A 28 2.22 7.49 2.30
N TRP A 29 1.06 7.92 2.82
CA TRP A 29 0.02 8.58 2.03
C TRP A 29 0.38 10.03 1.71
N LEU A 30 1.04 10.72 2.63
CA LEU A 30 1.47 12.10 2.42
C LEU A 30 2.39 12.23 1.20
N PRO A 31 3.51 11.47 1.09
CA PRO A 31 4.36 11.54 -0.09
C PRO A 31 3.63 11.08 -1.36
N PHE A 32 2.78 10.05 -1.32
CA PHE A 32 2.06 9.59 -2.51
C PHE A 32 0.96 10.58 -2.96
N SER A 33 0.22 11.17 -2.03
CA SER A 33 -0.79 12.20 -2.30
C SER A 33 -0.14 13.48 -2.82
N ILE A 34 1.06 13.84 -2.31
CA ILE A 34 1.85 14.97 -2.82
C ILE A 34 2.40 14.66 -4.21
N VAL A 35 2.98 13.47 -4.44
CA VAL A 35 3.48 13.05 -5.76
C VAL A 35 2.36 13.03 -6.79
N GLY A 36 1.18 12.49 -6.47
CA GLY A 36 0.02 12.50 -7.37
C GLY A 36 -0.54 13.90 -7.65
N ARG A 37 -0.53 14.80 -6.65
CA ARG A 37 -0.92 16.21 -6.83
C ARG A 37 0.12 17.01 -7.61
N ALA A 38 1.40 16.71 -7.43
CA ALA A 38 2.49 17.29 -8.21
C ALA A 38 2.40 16.82 -9.66
N GLN A 39 2.25 15.53 -9.94
CA GLN A 39 2.06 14.99 -11.29
C GLN A 39 0.86 15.62 -12.02
N LYS A 40 -0.27 15.84 -11.34
CA LYS A 40 -1.41 16.58 -11.91
C LYS A 40 -1.08 18.04 -12.25
N ARG A 41 -0.20 18.71 -11.49
CA ARG A 41 0.26 20.08 -11.80
C ARG A 41 1.23 20.12 -12.99
N TRP A 42 2.15 19.17 -13.10
CA TRP A 42 3.09 19.09 -14.22
C TRP A 42 2.37 18.78 -15.54
N ALA A 43 1.35 17.94 -15.54
CA ALA A 43 0.57 17.63 -16.74
C ALA A 43 -0.30 18.81 -17.23
N GLN A 44 -0.62 19.77 -16.37
CA GLN A 44 -1.47 20.92 -16.70
C GLN A 44 -0.66 22.17 -17.12
N SER A 45 0.65 22.18 -16.88
CA SER A 45 1.55 23.29 -17.25
C SER A 45 2.04 23.24 -18.70
N PHE A 46 1.71 22.18 -19.46
CA PHE A 46 2.12 21.98 -20.86
C PHE A 46 0.94 21.94 -21.84
N SER A 47 -0.22 22.50 -21.48
CA SER A 47 -1.36 22.70 -22.39
C SER A 47 -1.63 24.17 -22.66
#